data_AF-A0A942L9K8-F1
#
_entry.id   AF-A0A942L9K8-F1
#
_cell.length_a   1.000
_cell.length_b   1.000
_cell.length_c   1.000
_cell.angle_alpha   90.00
_cell.angle_beta   90.00
_cell.angle_gamma   90.00
#
_symmetry.space_group_name_H-M   'P 1'
#
loop_
_entity.id
_entity.type
_entity.pdbx_description
1 polymer ?
#
loop_
_entity_poly.entity_id
_entity_poly.type
_entity_poly.pdbx_seq_one_letter_code
_entity_poly.pdbx_strand_id
1 'polypeptide(L)' 'AIKNDKYYNALQVKFSYAVTCHKSQGGQWKSVFVEQPYLASLDQPEFVRWLYTAITRAEEKLYLIGFNDTFYT' A
#
# COMPACT_ATOMS: atom_id res chain seq x y z
N ALA A 1 14.36 9.67 -34.98
CA ALA A 1 13.14 8.83 -34.99
C ALA A 1 12.42 8.89 -33.64
N ILE A 2 12.99 8.35 -32.55
CA ILE A 2 12.32 8.21 -31.24
C ILE A 2 11.88 9.55 -30.60
N LYS A 3 12.69 10.61 -30.69
CA LYS A 3 12.36 11.93 -30.11
C LYS A 3 11.13 12.63 -30.74
N ASN A 4 10.70 12.22 -31.93
CA ASN A 4 9.56 12.82 -32.63
C ASN A 4 8.26 12.05 -32.42
N ASP A 5 8.28 10.95 -31.66
CA ASP A 5 7.08 10.18 -31.38
C ASP A 5 6.26 10.89 -30.30
N LYS A 6 5.06 11.33 -30.69
CA LYS A 6 4.09 12.03 -29.82
C LYS A 6 3.72 11.22 -28.57
N TYR A 7 3.85 9.90 -28.61
CA TYR A 7 3.45 9.00 -27.53
C TYR A 7 4.63 8.53 -26.67
N TYR A 8 5.87 8.86 -27.03
CA TYR A 8 7.05 8.41 -26.29
C TYR A 8 7.03 8.80 -24.81
N ASN A 9 6.46 9.97 -24.49
CA ASN A 9 6.32 10.49 -23.13
C ASN A 9 4.86 10.54 -22.65
N ALA A 10 3.96 9.77 -23.25
CA ALA A 10 2.59 9.72 -22.77
C ALA A 10 2.53 9.19 -21.33
N LEU A 11 1.63 9.75 -20.52
CA LEU A 11 1.42 9.29 -19.14
C LEU A 11 0.91 7.84 -19.16
N GLN A 12 1.62 6.95 -18.47
CA GLN A 12 1.20 5.56 -18.30
C GLN A 12 0.22 5.47 -17.14
N VAL A 13 -1.07 5.35 -17.45
CA VAL A 13 -2.13 5.19 -16.46
C VAL A 13 -2.45 3.70 -16.30
N LYS A 14 -2.49 3.23 -15.05
CA LYS A 14 -2.94 1.88 -14.71
C LYS A 14 -4.13 1.97 -13.78
N PHE A 15 -5.18 1.22 -14.09
CA PHE A 15 -6.35 1.08 -13.21
C PHE A 15 -6.13 -0.07 -12.24
N SER A 16 -6.51 0.12 -10.97
CA SER A 16 -6.43 -0.91 -9.94
C SER A 16 -7.44 -0.64 -8.82
N TYR A 17 -8.12 -1.68 -8.34
CA TYR A 17 -8.96 -1.60 -7.14
C TYR A 17 -8.15 -1.64 -5.83
N ALA A 18 -7.01 -2.34 -5.86
CA ALA A 18 -6.09 -2.44 -4.74
C ALA A 18 -4.66 -2.16 -5.23
N VAL A 19 -3.84 -1.60 -4.34
CA VAL A 19 -2.45 -1.25 -4.63
C VAL A 19 -1.54 -1.88 -3.59
N THR A 20 -0.39 -2.39 -4.02
CA THR A 20 0.62 -2.91 -3.08
C THR A 20 1.11 -1.78 -2.17
N CYS A 21 1.38 -2.06 -0.89
CA CYS A 21 1.84 -1.04 0.06
C CYS A 21 3.06 -0.22 -0.41
N HIS A 22 3.99 -0.85 -1.13
CA HIS A 22 5.15 -0.13 -1.69
C HIS A 22 4.75 0.91 -2.74
N LYS A 23 3.73 0.61 -3.56
CA LYS A 23 3.20 1.52 -4.58
C LYS A 23 2.28 2.59 -4.00
N SER A 24 1.78 2.43 -2.78
CA SER A 24 1.01 3.47 -2.07
C SER A 24 1.88 4.49 -1.35
N GLN A 25 3.21 4.31 -1.30
CA GLN A 25 4.12 5.27 -0.68
C GLN A 25 3.97 6.67 -1.29
N GLY A 26 3.86 7.69 -0.43
CA GLY A 26 3.61 9.07 -0.84
C GLY A 26 2.14 9.43 -1.08
N GLY A 27 1.24 8.45 -1.19
CA GLY A 27 -0.20 8.69 -1.23
C GLY A 27 -0.83 8.72 0.16
N GLN A 28 -1.97 9.40 0.30
CA GLN A 28 -2.81 9.38 1.50
C GLN A 28 -4.27 9.30 1.09
N TRP A 29 -5.08 8.61 1.89
CA TRP A 29 -6.50 8.40 1.63
C TRP A 29 -7.31 8.48 2.92
N LYS A 30 -8.54 8.99 2.83
CA LYS A 30 -9.47 9.11 3.97
C LYS A 30 -9.70 7.78 4.69
N SER A 31 -9.84 6.69 3.93
CA SER A 31 -10.04 5.35 4.49
C SER A 31 -9.18 4.32 3.76
N VAL A 32 -8.46 3.51 4.53
CA VAL A 32 -7.57 2.46 3.99
C VAL A 32 -7.95 1.11 4.58
N PHE A 33 -7.96 0.10 3.73
CA PHE A 33 -8.11 -1.31 4.09
C PHE A 33 -6.77 -2.00 3.87
N VAL A 34 -6.24 -2.62 4.91
CA VAL A 34 -4.96 -3.34 4.88
C VAL A 34 -5.22 -4.81 5.16
N GLU A 35 -4.90 -5.66 4.19
CA GLU A 35 -4.94 -7.11 4.35
C GLU A 35 -3.59 -7.61 4.88
N GLN A 36 -3.61 -8.52 5.85
CA GLN A 36 -2.39 -9.11 6.40
C GLN A 36 -1.69 -10.03 5.36
N PRO A 37 -0.37 -9.87 5.12
CA PRO A 37 0.37 -10.80 4.29
C PRO A 37 0.43 -12.20 4.92
N TYR A 38 0.36 -13.25 4.10
CA TYR A 38 0.36 -14.65 4.55
C TYR A 38 1.58 -15.05 5.40
N LEU A 39 2.76 -14.44 5.15
CA LEU A 39 4.01 -14.73 5.86
C LEU A 39 4.46 -13.56 6.77
N ALA A 40 3.51 -12.87 7.38
CA ALA A 40 3.80 -11.75 8.27
C ALA A 40 3.93 -12.18 9.74
N SER A 41 5.07 -11.91 10.37
CA SER A 41 5.23 -11.96 11.82
C SER A 41 5.69 -10.61 12.36
N LEU A 42 5.17 -10.21 13.52
CA LEU A 42 5.60 -8.99 14.22
C LEU A 42 7.06 -9.06 14.69
N ASP A 43 7.63 -10.26 14.80
CA ASP A 43 9.04 -10.46 15.13
C ASP A 43 9.98 -10.05 13.98
N GLN A 44 9.43 -9.82 12.77
CA GLN A 44 10.19 -9.43 11.60
C GLN A 44 10.20 -7.90 11.45
N PRO A 45 11.37 -7.24 11.58
CA PRO A 45 11.45 -5.77 11.50
C PRO A 45 10.94 -5.21 10.17
N GLU A 46 11.15 -5.92 9.07
CA GLU A 46 10.66 -5.50 7.75
C GLU A 46 9.14 -5.52 7.65
N PHE A 47 8.48 -6.49 8.28
CA PHE A 47 7.02 -6.49 8.36
C PHE A 47 6.50 -5.30 9.16
N VAL A 48 7.14 -4.97 10.28
CA VAL A 48 6.76 -3.80 11.10
C VAL A 48 6.92 -2.50 10.32
N ARG A 49 7.99 -2.33 9.55
CA ARG A 49 8.19 -1.15 8.67
C ARG A 49 7.17 -1.08 7.54
N TRP A 50 6.86 -2.22 6.95
CA TRP A 50 5.83 -2.33 5.92
C TRP A 50 4.45 -1.95 6.50
N LEU A 51 4.12 -2.46 7.68
CA LEU A 51 2.87 -2.19 8.36
C LEU A 51 2.75 -0.73 8.76
N TYR A 52 3.81 -0.12 9.31
CA TYR A 52 3.87 1.32 9.58
C TYR A 52 3.59 2.14 8.31
N THR A 53 4.19 1.74 7.20
CA THR A 53 3.94 2.40 5.91
C THR A 53 2.47 2.30 5.51
N ALA A 54 1.86 1.12 5.63
CA ALA A 54 0.45 0.88 5.32
C ALA A 54 -0.49 1.70 6.22
N ILE A 55 -0.24 1.71 7.53
CA ILE A 55 -1.03 2.43 8.54
C ILE A 55 -1.01 3.93 8.26
N THR A 56 0.17 4.51 8.00
CA THR A 56 0.32 5.96 7.75
C THR A 56 -0.28 6.44 6.43
N ARG A 57 -0.82 5.54 5.60
CA ARG A 57 -1.59 5.93 4.40
C ARG A 57 -3.01 6.39 4.75
N ALA A 58 -3.56 5.99 5.90
CA ALA A 58 -4.89 6.36 6.34
C ALA A 58 -4.88 7.74 7.01
N GLU A 59 -5.83 8.60 6.63
CA GLU A 59 -6.01 9.91 7.26
C GLU A 59 -7.08 9.89 8.37
N GLU A 60 -8.20 9.20 8.15
CA GLU A 60 -9.32 9.18 9.10
C GLU A 60 -9.61 7.78 9.65
N LYS A 61 -9.67 6.77 8.77
CA LYS A 61 -10.06 5.40 9.14
C LYS A 61 -9.13 4.36 8.56
N LEU A 62 -8.77 3.40 9.40
CA LEU A 62 -7.97 2.23 9.02
C LEU A 62 -8.75 0.97 9.36
N TYR A 63 -8.85 0.06 8.40
CA TYR A 63 -9.43 -1.26 8.57
C TYR A 63 -8.35 -2.32 8.36
N LEU A 64 -8.11 -3.12 9.39
CA LEU A 64 -7.16 -4.24 9.33
C LEU A 64 -7.93 -5.54 9.11
N ILE A 65 -7.66 -6.20 7.98
CA ILE A 65 -8.37 -7.41 7.55
C ILE A 65 -7.43 -8.62 7.70
N GLY A 66 -7.91 -9.66 8.36
CA GLY A 66 -7.17 -10.92 8.52
C GLY A 66 -6.10 -10.90 9.62
N PHE A 67 -5.99 -9.82 10.40
CA PHE A 67 -5.12 -9.76 11.57
C PHE A 67 -5.67 -10.59 12.73
N ASN A 68 -4.80 -11.32 13.43
CA ASN A 68 -5.16 -12.11 14.61
C ASN A 68 -5.66 -11.19 15.74
N ASP A 69 -6.64 -11.64 16.53
CA ASP A 69 -7.19 -10.91 17.67
C ASP A 69 -6.14 -10.49 18.70
N THR A 70 -5.04 -11.27 18.83
CA THR A 70 -3.89 -10.91 19.67
C THR A 70 -3.19 -9.62 19.23
N PHE A 71 -3.43 -9.13 18.01
CA PHE A 71 -2.90 -7.85 17.53
C PHE A 71 -3.60 -6.66 18.20
N TYR A 72 -4.83 -6.83 18.67
CA TYR A 72 -5.64 -5.78 19.30
C TYR A 72 -5.60 -5.81 20.84
N THR A 73 -4.97 -6.83 21.41
CA THR A 73 -4.88 -7.06 22.86
C THR A 73 -3.52 -6.63 23.38
#